data_AF-A0A0C3D0K8-F1
#
_entry.id   AF-A0A0C3D0K8-F1
#
_cell.length_a   1.000
_cell.length_b   1.000
_cell.length_c   1.000
_cell.angle_alpha   90.00
_cell.angle_beta   90.00
_cell.angle_gamma   90.00
#
_symmetry.space_group_name_H-M   'P 1'
#
loop_
_entity.id
_entity.type
_entity.pdbx_description
1 polymer ?
#
loop_
_entity_poly.entity_id
_entity_poly.type
_entity_poly.pdbx_seq_one_letter_code
_entity_poly.pdbx_strand_id
1 'polypeptide(L)'
;MNFALFVGADVGHPGPGEQKPSITSLAFSYNKNATQYVALTSIQPPRMEIIQDLKRFVTRAIEMYARRNPPPTRLFFFRDGVSEGEYQQVAQQEIKAITDAIDKLWLNANMKLRNRY
;
A
#
# COMPACT_ATOMS: atom_id res chain seq x y z
N MET A 1 -11.95 -17.88 -10.00
CA MET A 1 -10.55 -17.92 -9.52
C MET A 1 -10.33 -16.72 -8.63
N ASN A 2 -9.72 -16.91 -7.46
CA ASN A 2 -9.35 -15.80 -6.57
C ASN A 2 -7.94 -15.32 -6.94
N PHE A 3 -7.81 -14.04 -7.31
CA PHE A 3 -6.52 -13.41 -7.56
C PHE A 3 -6.11 -12.61 -6.33
N ALA A 4 -4.84 -12.73 -5.93
CA ALA A 4 -4.29 -12.09 -4.75
C ALA A 4 -3.21 -11.08 -5.13
N LEU A 5 -3.23 -9.93 -4.47
CA LEU A 5 -2.16 -8.94 -4.48
C LEU A 5 -1.36 -9.09 -3.18
N PHE A 6 -0.07 -9.37 -3.28
CA PHE A 6 0.84 -9.43 -2.14
C PHE A 6 1.61 -8.13 -2.04
N VAL A 7 1.63 -7.54 -0.85
CA VAL A 7 2.23 -6.23 -0.58
C VAL A 7 3.13 -6.32 0.64
N GLY A 8 4.35 -5.82 0.54
CA GLY A 8 5.26 -5.59 1.65
C GLY A 8 5.50 -4.08 1.81
N ALA A 9 5.56 -3.59 3.04
CA ALA A 9 5.83 -2.18 3.32
C ALA A 9 6.73 -2.01 4.54
N ASP A 10 7.59 -0.99 4.47
CA ASP A 10 8.56 -0.66 5.52
C ASP A 10 8.84 0.85 5.57
N VAL A 11 9.34 1.29 6.72
CA VAL A 11 9.83 2.65 6.96
C VAL A 11 11.26 2.59 7.50
N GLY A 12 12.20 3.11 6.72
CA GLY A 12 13.60 3.26 7.12
C GLY A 12 13.86 4.62 7.77
N HIS A 13 14.39 4.60 8.98
CA HIS A 13 14.79 5.79 9.73
C HIS A 13 16.30 6.07 9.61
N PRO A 14 16.72 7.35 9.65
CA PRO A 14 18.14 7.68 9.74
C PRO A 14 18.71 7.29 11.11
N GLY A 15 20.04 7.36 11.24
CA GLY A 15 20.75 6.96 12.45
C GLY A 15 20.31 7.73 13.71
N PRO A 16 20.65 7.22 14.91
CA PRO A 16 20.33 7.89 16.18
C PRO A 16 20.82 9.35 16.21
N GLY A 17 19.94 10.29 16.58
CA GLY A 17 20.26 11.72 16.65
C GLY A 17 20.17 12.47 15.32
N GLU A 18 19.99 11.78 14.19
CA GLU A 18 19.80 12.42 12.89
C GLU A 18 18.34 12.86 12.68
N GLN A 19 18.17 14.07 12.14
CA GLN A 19 16.87 14.66 11.79
C GLN A 19 16.60 14.62 10.27
N LYS A 20 17.23 13.67 9.56
CA LYS A 20 16.97 13.46 8.13
C LYS A 20 15.56 12.86 7.92
N PRO A 21 14.96 13.05 6.73
CA PRO A 21 13.68 12.42 6.41
C PRO A 21 13.74 10.89 6.54
N SER A 22 12.60 10.29 6.89
CA SER A 22 12.44 8.84 6.81
C SER A 22 12.04 8.43 5.40
N ILE A 23 12.41 7.21 5.01
CA ILE A 23 12.10 6.65 3.69
C ILE A 23 11.03 5.59 3.85
N THR A 24 9.93 5.72 3.12
CA THR A 24 8.88 4.70 3.05
C THR A 24 9.01 3.92 1.77
N SER A 25 8.77 2.61 1.81
CA SER A 25 8.67 1.80 0.61
C SER A 25 7.50 0.83 0.68
N LEU A 26 6.87 0.60 -0.47
CA LEU A 26 5.85 -0.42 -0.67
C LEU A 26 6.21 -1.24 -1.91
N ALA A 27 6.51 -2.51 -1.72
CA ALA A 27 6.71 -3.49 -2.78
C ALA A 27 5.43 -4.29 -2.98
N PHE A 28 5.02 -4.53 -4.23
CA PHE A 28 3.82 -5.33 -4.52
C PHE A 28 4.04 -6.31 -5.67
N SER A 29 3.38 -7.47 -5.59
CA SER A 29 3.41 -8.48 -6.64
C SER A 29 2.82 -7.92 -7.93
N TYR A 30 3.56 -8.04 -9.03
CA TYR A 30 3.22 -7.46 -10.32
C TYR A 30 2.53 -8.45 -11.27
N ASN A 31 2.73 -9.75 -11.03
CA ASN A 31 2.09 -10.84 -11.77
C ASN A 31 1.32 -11.78 -10.83
N LYS A 32 0.37 -12.53 -11.41
CA LYS A 32 -0.50 -13.47 -10.67
C LYS A 32 0.23 -14.55 -9.86
N ASN A 33 1.48 -14.87 -10.22
CA ASN A 33 2.31 -15.88 -9.58
C ASN A 33 3.16 -15.31 -8.44
N ALA A 34 3.12 -13.99 -8.18
CA ALA A 34 3.93 -13.32 -7.18
C ALA A 34 5.44 -13.62 -7.33
N THR A 35 5.95 -13.66 -8.56
CA THR A 35 7.38 -13.84 -8.86
C THR A 35 8.07 -12.57 -9.34
N GLN A 36 7.29 -11.53 -9.63
CA GLN A 36 7.79 -10.21 -10.03
C GLN A 36 7.20 -9.16 -9.10
N TYR A 37 8.00 -8.19 -8.68
CA TYR A 37 7.57 -7.13 -7.77
C TYR A 37 7.95 -5.76 -8.33
N VAL A 38 7.13 -4.77 -8.00
CA VAL A 38 7.38 -3.35 -8.26
C VAL A 38 7.38 -2.61 -6.93
N ALA A 39 8.26 -1.63 -6.77
CA ALA A 39 8.35 -0.81 -5.57
C ALA A 39 7.86 0.63 -5.83
N LEU A 40 7.19 1.21 -4.83
CA LEU A 40 6.87 2.62 -4.72
C LEU A 40 7.58 3.16 -3.48
N THR A 41 8.23 4.32 -3.60
CA THR A 41 9.03 4.89 -2.51
C THR A 41 8.71 6.38 -2.36
N SER A 42 8.72 6.89 -1.13
CA SER A 42 8.54 8.31 -0.82
C SER A 42 9.33 8.68 0.43
N ILE A 43 9.57 9.97 0.61
CA ILE A 43 10.15 10.52 1.83
C ILE A 43 9.05 11.09 2.71
N GLN A 44 9.22 11.02 4.03
CA GLN A 44 8.29 11.59 5.00
C GLN A 44 9.04 12.19 6.20
N PRO A 45 8.34 12.93 7.09
CA PRO A 45 8.98 13.55 8.25
C PRO A 45 9.87 12.56 9.04
N PRO A 46 10.95 13.04 9.67
CA PRO A 46 11.86 12.21 10.45
C PRO A 46 11.11 11.40 11.52
N ARG A 47 11.44 10.11 11.64
CA ARG A 47 10.96 9.21 12.70
C ARG A 47 9.44 9.08 12.78
N MET A 48 8.75 9.30 11.67
CA MET A 48 7.33 9.01 11.56
C MET A 48 7.17 7.55 11.12
N GLU A 49 6.54 6.71 11.93
CA GLU A 49 6.31 5.29 11.60
C GLU A 49 5.14 5.07 10.64
N ILE A 50 4.13 5.94 10.67
CA ILE A 50 2.94 5.79 9.83
C ILE A 50 3.27 6.19 8.40
N ILE A 51 3.02 5.31 7.43
CA ILE A 51 3.27 5.60 6.01
C ILE A 51 2.22 6.62 5.52
N GLN A 52 2.59 7.89 5.39
CA GLN A 52 1.66 8.97 5.02
C GLN A 52 1.02 8.76 3.63
N ASP A 53 1.82 8.25 2.70
CA ASP A 53 1.42 8.03 1.31
C ASP A 53 0.72 6.68 1.07
N LEU A 54 0.40 5.91 2.11
CA LEU A 54 -0.03 4.53 1.96
C LEU A 54 -1.27 4.38 1.06
N LYS A 55 -2.27 5.25 1.24
CA LYS A 55 -3.48 5.26 0.40
C LYS A 55 -3.13 5.44 -1.08
N ARG A 56 -2.19 6.33 -1.39
CA ARG A 56 -1.71 6.58 -2.76
C ARG A 56 -0.97 5.36 -3.30
N PHE A 57 -0.09 4.76 -2.50
CA PHE A 57 0.68 3.57 -2.89
C PHE A 57 -0.22 2.37 -3.17
N VAL A 58 -1.17 2.06 -2.29
CA VAL A 58 -2.10 0.95 -2.44
C VAL A 58 -2.99 1.16 -3.67
N THR A 59 -3.49 2.38 -3.88
CA THR A 59 -4.26 2.72 -5.09
C THR A 59 -3.45 2.40 -6.34
N ARG A 60 -2.20 2.86 -6.39
CA ARG A 60 -1.30 2.67 -7.53
C ARG A 60 -0.94 1.20 -7.74
N ALA A 61 -0.68 0.45 -6.67
CA ALA A 61 -0.39 -0.97 -6.73
C ALA A 61 -1.55 -1.77 -7.34
N ILE A 62 -2.78 -1.53 -6.89
CA ILE A 62 -3.98 -2.19 -7.42
C ILE A 62 -4.20 -1.82 -8.89
N GLU A 63 -4.10 -0.53 -9.25
CA GLU A 63 -4.22 -0.08 -10.63
C GLU A 63 -3.17 -0.71 -11.55
N MET A 64 -1.91 -0.75 -11.13
CA MET A 64 -0.82 -1.32 -11.91
C MET A 64 -0.97 -2.83 -12.08
N TYR A 65 -1.38 -3.54 -11.03
CA TYR A 65 -1.68 -4.97 -11.10
C TYR A 65 -2.85 -5.26 -12.05
N ALA A 66 -3.94 -4.50 -11.93
CA ALA A 66 -5.17 -4.67 -12.72
C ALA A 66 -5.00 -4.34 -14.22
N ARG A 67 -3.93 -3.63 -14.62
CA ARG A 67 -3.58 -3.42 -16.03
C ARG A 67 -3.05 -4.68 -16.72
N ARG A 68 -2.57 -5.66 -15.96
CA ARG A 68 -1.92 -6.89 -16.48
C ARG A 68 -2.61 -8.18 -16.07
N ASN A 69 -3.39 -8.12 -15.00
CA ASN A 69 -4.04 -9.28 -14.41
C ASN A 69 -5.51 -8.92 -14.14
N PRO A 70 -6.40 -9.91 -14.01
CA PRO A 70 -7.72 -9.66 -13.46
C PRO A 70 -7.61 -8.95 -12.11
N PRO A 71 -8.52 -8.02 -11.78
CA PRO A 71 -8.48 -7.28 -10.52
C PRO A 71 -8.33 -8.21 -9.31
N PRO A 72 -7.51 -7.85 -8.31
CA PRO A 72 -7.29 -8.71 -7.16
C PRO A 72 -8.56 -8.75 -6.30
N THR A 73 -8.93 -9.95 -5.87
CA THR A 73 -10.05 -10.21 -4.95
C THR A 73 -9.59 -10.30 -3.49
N ARG A 74 -8.28 -10.39 -3.26
CA ARG A 74 -7.63 -10.47 -1.95
C ARG A 74 -6.37 -9.62 -1.95
N LEU A 75 -6.08 -8.98 -0.83
CA LEU A 75 -4.85 -8.23 -0.59
C LEU A 75 -4.21 -8.75 0.70
N PHE A 76 -2.96 -9.21 0.60
CA PHE A 76 -2.15 -9.58 1.76
C PHE A 76 -1.11 -8.49 1.98
N PHE A 77 -1.09 -7.90 3.17
CA PHE A 77 -0.22 -6.78 3.52
C PHE A 77 0.71 -7.18 4.66
N PHE A 78 2.01 -7.13 4.41
CA PHE A 78 3.06 -7.40 5.38
C PHE A 78 3.76 -6.07 5.72
N ARG A 79 3.58 -5.59 6.95
CA ARG A 79 4.20 -4.36 7.47
C ARG A 79 5.37 -4.75 8.37
N ASP A 80 6.59 -4.35 8.02
CA ASP A 80 7.79 -4.56 8.85
C ASP A 80 7.99 -3.41 9.85
N GLY A 81 8.93 -3.49 10.78
CA GLY A 81 9.52 -2.34 11.48
C GLY A 81 8.66 -1.64 12.54
N VAL A 82 7.42 -2.05 12.79
CA VAL A 82 6.54 -1.40 13.78
C VAL A 82 6.78 -1.96 15.19
N SER A 83 7.11 -1.08 16.14
CA SER A 83 7.27 -1.46 17.54
C SER A 83 5.93 -1.82 18.21
N GLU A 84 5.95 -2.65 19.25
CA GLU A 84 4.72 -3.05 19.99
C GLU A 84 3.96 -1.84 20.55
N GLY A 85 4.69 -0.81 21.02
CA GLY A 85 4.09 0.41 21.59
C GLY A 85 3.37 1.28 20.56
N GLU A 86 3.72 1.17 19.28
CA GLU A 86 3.14 1.96 18.19
C GLU A 86 2.12 1.17 17.36
N TYR A 87 2.11 -0.17 17.50
CA TYR A 87 1.34 -1.09 16.67
C TYR A 87 -0.12 -0.70 16.52
N GLN A 88 -0.81 -0.43 17.62
CA GLN A 88 -2.25 -0.13 17.58
C GLN A 88 -2.56 1.13 16.76
N GLN A 89 -1.77 2.20 16.95
CA GLN A 89 -1.97 3.47 16.25
C GLN A 89 -1.63 3.32 14.76
N VAL A 90 -0.51 2.67 14.45
CA VAL A 90 -0.08 2.42 13.06
C VAL A 90 -1.13 1.58 12.35
N ALA A 91 -1.53 0.45 12.94
CA ALA A 91 -2.54 -0.43 12.36
C ALA A 91 -3.86 0.31 12.09
N GLN A 92 -4.36 1.09 13.03
CA GLN A 92 -5.62 1.83 12.86
C GLN A 92 -5.56 2.80 11.66
N GLN A 93 -4.48 3.59 11.55
CA GLN A 93 -4.36 4.58 10.48
C GLN A 93 -4.06 3.93 9.12
N GLU A 94 -3.18 2.93 9.08
CA GLU A 94 -2.78 2.26 7.85
C GLU A 94 -3.88 1.36 7.29
N ILE A 95 -4.60 0.61 8.13
CA ILE A 95 -5.77 -0.16 7.70
C ILE A 95 -6.82 0.78 7.10
N LYS A 96 -7.09 1.92 7.74
CA LYS A 96 -8.01 2.92 7.18
C LYS A 96 -7.53 3.43 5.82
N ALA A 97 -6.23 3.71 5.66
CA ALA A 97 -5.68 4.16 4.38
C ALA A 97 -5.82 3.10 3.28
N ILE A 98 -5.63 1.82 3.62
CA ILE A 98 -5.81 0.67 2.71
C ILE A 98 -7.29 0.55 2.31
N THR A 99 -8.23 0.55 3.27
CA THR A 99 -9.67 0.43 2.98
C THR A 99 -10.16 1.61 2.15
N ASP A 100 -9.78 2.83 2.50
CA ASP A 100 -10.11 4.04 1.73
C ASP A 100 -9.62 3.97 0.27
N ALA A 101 -8.44 3.36 0.02
CA ALA A 101 -7.91 3.18 -1.33
C ALA A 101 -8.76 2.17 -2.13
N ILE A 102 -9.13 1.06 -1.49
CA ILE A 102 -9.98 0.01 -2.06
C ILE A 102 -11.37 0.59 -2.41
N ASP A 103 -12.01 1.28 -1.47
CA ASP A 103 -13.34 1.87 -1.64
C ASP A 103 -13.36 2.88 -2.80
N LYS A 104 -12.34 3.74 -2.89
CA LYS A 104 -12.20 4.69 -4.01
C LYS A 104 -12.17 3.97 -5.36
N LEU A 105 -11.46 2.85 -5.46
CA LEU A 105 -11.37 2.09 -6.72
C LEU A 105 -12.69 1.39 -7.07
N TRP A 106 -13.39 0.83 -6.08
CA TRP A 106 -14.71 0.24 -6.28
C TRP A 106 -15.75 1.25 -6.75
N LEU A 107 -15.79 2.43 -6.12
CA LEU A 107 -16.67 3.52 -6.53
C LEU A 107 -16.39 3.93 -7.99
N ASN A 108 -15.11 4.06 -8.35
CA ASN A 108 -14.71 4.40 -9.72
C ASN A 108 -15.09 3.32 -10.74
N ALA A 109 -14.93 2.04 -10.40
CA ALA A 109 -15.34 0.94 -11.26
C ALA A 109 -16.86 0.96 -11.50
N ASN A 110 -17.65 1.17 -10.44
CA ASN A 110 -19.11 1.27 -10.52
C ASN A 110 -19.58 2.46 -11.36
N MET A 111 -18.96 3.64 -11.21
CA MET A 111 -19.26 4.80 -12.06
C MET A 111 -18.97 4.55 -13.54
N LYS A 112 -17.86 3.86 -13.87
CA LYS A 112 -17.54 3.47 -15.25
C LYS A 112 -18.48 2.43 -15.84
N LEU A 113 -19.18 1.66 -15.02
CA LEU A 113 -20.22 0.72 -15.46
C LEU A 113 -21.54 1.45 -15.73
N ARG A 114 -21.88 2.44 -14.89
CA ARG A 114 -23.10 3.25 -15.05
C ARG A 114 -23.09 4.17 -16.27
N ASN A 115 -21.92 4.72 -16.64
CA ASN A 115 -21.78 5.62 -17.79
C ASN A 115 -21.61 4.89 -19.14
N ARG A 116 -21.81 3.57 -19.19
CA ARG A 116 -21.70 2.74 -20.42
C ARG A 116 -23.06 2.27 -20.96
N TYR A 117 -24.15 2.74 -20.37
CA TYR A 117 -25.54 2.59 -20.81
C TYR A 117 -26.19 3.97 -20.79
#